data_AF-A0A0F2LUM3-F1
#
_entry.id   AF-A0A0F2LUM3-F1
#
_cell.length_a   1.000
_cell.length_b   1.000
_cell.length_c   1.000
_cell.angle_alpha   90.00
_cell.angle_beta   90.00
_cell.angle_gamma   90.00
#
_symmetry.space_group_name_H-M   'P 1'
#
loop_
_entity.id
_entity.type
_entity.pdbx_description
1 polymer ?
#
loop_
_entity_poly.entity_id
_entity_poly.type
_entity_poly.pdbx_seq_one_letter_code
_entity_poly.pdbx_strand_id
1 'polypeptide(L)'
;MRSVLGFSEKDDYESAHILNQMLKDNPLDLLEEIRGRKVAVVGAGPSLEEVREIDADIVVSADGATNFLVKRGIIPEFVVTDLDGIEVFPKESVYVVLAHGDNVHLLGKVYNMENVIGTCQVMPFGRLNLFGGFTDGDRAVVLAKRFGAREIVLYGMDLESNFIGKFSKPFLRDNVPVSWMKREKLKIAKAIIDMVLK
;
A
#
# COMPACT_ATOMS: atom_id res chain seq x y z
N MET A 1 14.17 -5.79 14.43
CA MET A 1 13.02 -4.96 13.99
C MET A 1 11.70 -5.69 14.20
N ARG A 2 11.49 -6.89 13.64
CA ARG A 2 10.29 -7.73 13.93
C ARG A 2 10.01 -7.92 15.42
N SER A 3 11.01 -8.38 16.18
CA SER A 3 10.91 -8.55 17.64
C SER A 3 10.66 -7.25 18.42
N VAL A 4 11.14 -6.12 17.91
CA VAL A 4 10.97 -4.79 18.53
C VAL A 4 9.54 -4.26 18.34
N LEU A 5 8.87 -4.69 17.28
CA LEU A 5 7.50 -4.29 16.94
C LEU A 5 6.46 -5.38 17.21
N GLY A 6 6.88 -6.54 17.71
CA GLY A 6 5.98 -7.64 18.07
C GLY A 6 5.49 -8.51 16.90
N PHE A 7 6.12 -8.45 15.73
CA PHE A 7 5.68 -9.23 14.57
C PHE A 7 6.22 -10.67 14.57
N SER A 8 5.32 -11.63 14.38
CA SER A 8 5.61 -13.05 14.27
C SER A 8 5.90 -13.43 12.81
N GLU A 9 7.12 -13.92 12.55
CA GLU A 9 7.46 -14.46 11.23
C GLU A 9 6.62 -15.69 10.87
N LYS A 10 6.23 -16.50 11.86
CA LYS A 10 5.33 -17.64 11.65
C LYS A 10 3.97 -17.18 11.11
N ASP A 11 3.42 -16.13 11.69
CA ASP A 11 2.11 -15.60 11.33
C ASP A 11 2.16 -14.97 9.92
N ASP A 12 3.27 -14.29 9.59
CA ASP A 12 3.54 -13.83 8.22
C ASP A 12 3.60 -14.99 7.21
N TYR A 13 4.25 -16.11 7.55
CA TYR A 13 4.31 -17.30 6.70
C TYR A 13 2.92 -17.94 6.51
N GLU A 14 2.10 -18.00 7.56
CA GLU A 14 0.73 -18.51 7.47
C GLU A 14 -0.14 -17.62 6.58
N SER A 15 -0.08 -16.29 6.77
CA SER A 15 -0.75 -15.30 5.91
C SER A 15 -0.33 -15.44 4.46
N ALA A 16 0.98 -15.56 4.21
CA ALA A 16 1.53 -15.77 2.87
C ALA A 16 1.02 -17.07 2.26
N HIS A 17 1.00 -18.16 3.02
CA HIS A 17 0.50 -19.44 2.54
C HIS A 17 -0.95 -19.35 2.08
N ILE A 18 -1.81 -18.73 2.90
CA ILE A 18 -3.23 -18.54 2.59
C ILE A 18 -3.40 -17.66 1.35
N LEU A 19 -2.77 -16.50 1.30
CA LEU A 19 -2.86 -15.61 0.13
C LEU A 19 -2.41 -16.34 -1.14
N ASN A 20 -1.30 -17.08 -1.10
CA ASN A 20 -0.82 -17.85 -2.26
C ASN A 20 -1.83 -18.88 -2.78
N GLN A 21 -2.63 -19.51 -1.90
CA GLN A 21 -3.69 -20.43 -2.32
C GLN A 21 -4.89 -19.72 -2.95
N MET A 22 -5.15 -18.45 -2.57
CA MET A 22 -6.25 -17.65 -3.10
C MET A 22 -5.95 -17.09 -4.50
N LEU A 23 -4.68 -16.87 -4.82
CA LEU A 23 -4.24 -16.35 -6.11
C LEU A 23 -4.41 -17.39 -7.20
N LYS A 24 -5.23 -17.05 -8.21
CA LYS A 24 -5.41 -17.86 -9.43
C LYS A 24 -4.25 -17.62 -10.40
N ASP A 25 -3.96 -16.34 -10.62
CA ASP A 25 -2.95 -15.83 -11.55
C ASP A 25 -1.95 -14.92 -10.84
N ASN A 26 -0.99 -14.38 -11.59
CA ASN A 26 0.00 -13.41 -11.12
C ASN A 26 0.30 -12.41 -12.24
N PRO A 27 -0.57 -11.41 -12.46
CA PRO A 27 -0.50 -10.49 -13.60
C PRO A 27 0.58 -9.42 -13.40
N LEU A 28 1.82 -9.85 -13.17
CA LEU A 28 2.98 -8.98 -12.91
C LEU A 28 3.32 -8.07 -14.08
N ASP A 29 2.99 -8.50 -15.30
CA ASP A 29 3.17 -7.75 -16.54
C ASP A 29 2.38 -6.44 -16.54
N LEU A 30 1.27 -6.34 -15.82
CA LEU A 30 0.53 -5.09 -15.66
C LEU A 30 1.37 -3.99 -14.98
N LEU A 31 2.33 -4.36 -14.13
CA LEU A 31 3.22 -3.39 -13.49
C LEU A 31 4.17 -2.70 -14.49
N GLU A 32 4.34 -3.24 -15.70
CA GLU A 32 5.13 -2.59 -16.76
C GLU A 32 4.48 -1.29 -17.25
N GLU A 33 3.19 -1.06 -17.01
CA GLU A 33 2.51 0.21 -17.33
C GLU A 33 3.11 1.41 -16.60
N ILE A 34 3.78 1.18 -15.46
CA ILE A 34 4.50 2.20 -14.67
C ILE A 34 5.71 2.77 -15.43
N ARG A 35 6.31 1.99 -16.34
CA ARG A 35 7.59 2.31 -16.95
C ARG A 35 7.53 3.62 -17.74
N GLY A 36 8.42 4.56 -17.40
CA GLY A 36 8.54 5.86 -18.05
C GLY A 36 7.43 6.86 -17.73
N ARG A 37 6.51 6.53 -16.80
CA ARG A 37 5.38 7.37 -16.39
C ARG A 37 5.72 8.30 -15.23
N LYS A 38 5.00 9.42 -15.15
CA LYS A 38 4.88 10.22 -13.92
C LYS A 38 3.85 9.53 -13.02
N VAL A 39 4.27 9.11 -11.83
CA VAL A 39 3.45 8.33 -10.91
C VAL A 39 3.11 9.16 -9.68
N ALA A 40 1.83 9.27 -9.36
CA ALA A 40 1.37 9.78 -8.08
C ALA A 40 1.26 8.61 -7.09
N VAL A 41 2.00 8.68 -5.98
CA VAL A 41 1.79 7.79 -4.84
C VAL A 41 0.97 8.52 -3.79
N VAL A 42 -0.20 7.99 -3.49
CA VAL A 42 -1.19 8.64 -2.63
C VAL A 42 -1.31 7.88 -1.31
N GLY A 43 -0.87 8.52 -0.23
CA GLY A 43 -0.97 8.04 1.15
C GLY A 43 -2.20 8.56 1.88
N ALA A 44 -2.52 7.93 3.01
CA ALA A 44 -3.64 8.29 3.89
C ALA A 44 -3.24 9.24 5.04
N GLY A 45 -2.31 10.16 4.79
CA GLY A 45 -1.89 11.21 5.72
C GLY A 45 -2.95 12.32 5.88
N PRO A 46 -2.85 13.14 6.95
CA PRO A 46 -3.79 14.22 7.21
C PRO A 46 -3.92 15.26 6.07
N SER A 47 -2.90 15.48 5.25
CA SER A 47 -2.97 16.41 4.11
C SER A 47 -3.72 15.84 2.90
N LEU A 48 -4.10 14.56 2.92
CA LEU A 48 -4.83 13.93 1.82
C LEU A 48 -6.09 14.70 1.43
N GLU A 49 -6.82 15.26 2.40
CA GLU A 49 -8.04 16.04 2.14
C GLU A 49 -7.78 17.39 1.46
N GLU A 50 -6.54 17.89 1.53
CA GLU A 50 -6.13 19.13 0.88
C GLU A 50 -5.73 18.93 -0.59
N VAL A 51 -5.49 17.67 -1.00
CA VAL A 51 -5.14 17.31 -2.38
C VAL A 51 -6.30 17.65 -3.30
N ARG A 52 -6.23 18.71 -4.10
CA ARG A 52 -7.32 19.11 -4.99
C ARG A 52 -7.30 18.37 -6.32
N GLU A 53 -6.13 18.17 -6.88
CA GLU A 53 -5.90 17.55 -8.17
C GLU A 53 -4.67 16.66 -8.06
N ILE A 54 -4.62 15.62 -8.89
CA ILE A 54 -3.49 14.71 -8.99
C ILE A 54 -2.97 14.83 -10.42
N ASP A 55 -1.80 15.42 -10.58
CA ASP A 55 -1.12 15.54 -11.87
C ASP A 55 -0.11 14.39 -12.03
N ALA A 56 -0.58 13.29 -12.63
CA ALA A 56 0.23 12.11 -12.92
C ALA A 56 -0.40 11.29 -14.07
N ASP A 57 0.42 10.47 -14.73
CA ASP A 57 -0.05 9.51 -15.73
C ASP A 57 -0.67 8.25 -15.08
N ILE A 58 -0.20 7.89 -13.88
CA ILE A 58 -0.59 6.70 -13.12
C ILE A 58 -0.75 7.10 -11.65
N VAL A 59 -1.82 6.62 -11.01
CA VAL A 59 -2.10 6.78 -9.59
C VAL A 59 -1.94 5.44 -8.88
N VAL A 60 -1.03 5.40 -7.91
CA VAL A 60 -0.83 4.29 -6.99
C VAL A 60 -1.35 4.70 -5.62
N SER A 61 -2.45 4.10 -5.20
CA SER A 61 -3.09 4.37 -3.91
C SER A 61 -2.57 3.42 -2.83
N ALA A 62 -2.28 3.96 -1.65
CA ALA A 62 -1.93 3.17 -0.47
C ALA A 62 -3.18 2.93 0.40
N ASP A 63 -3.66 1.69 0.35
CA ASP A 63 -4.67 1.13 1.24
C ASP A 63 -5.92 2.03 1.39
N GLY A 64 -6.19 2.58 2.58
CA GLY A 64 -7.36 3.42 2.84
C GLY A 64 -7.41 4.74 2.07
N ALA A 65 -6.30 5.22 1.48
CA ALA A 65 -6.33 6.35 0.55
C ALA A 65 -7.26 6.08 -0.66
N THR A 66 -7.46 4.81 -1.00
CA THR A 66 -8.35 4.37 -2.08
C THR A 66 -9.79 4.80 -1.83
N ASN A 67 -10.25 4.72 -0.57
CA ASN A 67 -11.60 5.13 -0.19
C ASN A 67 -11.83 6.63 -0.48
N PHE A 68 -10.83 7.47 -0.23
CA PHE A 68 -10.89 8.90 -0.53
C PHE A 68 -10.91 9.18 -2.03
N LEU A 69 -10.01 8.55 -2.79
CA LEU A 69 -9.91 8.73 -4.25
C LEU A 69 -11.21 8.34 -4.94
N VAL A 70 -11.74 7.15 -4.65
CA VAL A 70 -12.96 6.63 -5.26
C VAL A 70 -14.16 7.50 -4.89
N LYS A 71 -14.25 7.99 -3.65
CA LYS A 71 -15.30 8.95 -3.24
C LYS A 71 -15.28 10.24 -4.06
N ARG A 72 -14.14 10.60 -4.63
CA ARG A 72 -13.95 11.76 -5.51
C ARG A 72 -14.06 11.43 -7.00
N GLY A 73 -14.42 10.20 -7.35
CA GLY A 73 -14.51 9.75 -8.73
C GLY A 73 -13.16 9.46 -9.38
N ILE A 74 -12.09 9.31 -8.59
CA ILE A 74 -10.76 8.93 -9.08
C ILE A 74 -10.57 7.43 -8.82
N ILE A 75 -10.38 6.66 -9.88
CA ILE A 75 -10.06 5.24 -9.79
C ILE A 75 -8.54 5.09 -9.94
N PRO A 76 -7.81 4.63 -8.92
CA PRO A 76 -6.37 4.42 -9.04
C PRO A 76 -6.08 3.21 -9.93
N GLU A 77 -5.09 3.29 -10.79
CA GLU A 77 -4.64 2.16 -11.61
C GLU A 77 -4.07 1.05 -10.73
N PHE A 78 -3.33 1.41 -9.68
CA PHE A 78 -2.77 0.45 -8.72
C PHE A 78 -3.17 0.76 -7.29
N VAL A 79 -3.41 -0.29 -6.50
CA VAL A 79 -3.70 -0.21 -5.07
C VAL A 79 -2.73 -1.10 -4.32
N VAL A 80 -1.91 -0.55 -3.43
CA VAL A 80 -1.03 -1.29 -2.52
C VAL A 80 -1.68 -1.36 -1.15
N THR A 81 -1.90 -2.56 -0.60
CA THR A 81 -2.71 -2.70 0.63
C THR A 81 -2.37 -3.96 1.42
N ASP A 82 -2.42 -3.86 2.74
CA ASP A 82 -2.46 -4.98 3.68
C ASP A 82 -3.90 -5.34 4.14
N LEU A 83 -4.89 -4.76 3.46
CA LEU A 83 -6.34 -4.94 3.56
C LEU A 83 -7.04 -4.26 4.74
N ASP A 84 -6.33 -3.55 5.61
CA ASP A 84 -6.89 -3.09 6.87
C ASP A 84 -7.51 -1.67 6.86
N GLY A 85 -7.24 -0.87 5.84
CA GLY A 85 -7.85 0.45 5.64
C GLY A 85 -8.73 0.58 4.40
N ILE A 86 -8.58 -0.30 3.40
CA ILE A 86 -9.44 -0.30 2.20
C ILE A 86 -10.84 -0.88 2.46
N GLU A 87 -11.86 -0.19 1.93
CA GLU A 87 -13.29 -0.58 1.99
C GLU A 87 -13.97 -0.67 0.62
N VAL A 88 -13.39 -0.05 -0.41
CA VAL A 88 -13.92 -0.05 -1.78
C VAL A 88 -12.97 -0.77 -2.72
N PHE A 89 -13.53 -1.51 -3.69
CA PHE A 89 -12.75 -2.35 -4.60
C PHE A 89 -13.15 -2.08 -6.08
N PRO A 90 -12.65 -1.00 -6.71
CA PRO A 90 -12.82 -0.80 -8.16
C PRO A 90 -12.32 -2.01 -8.97
N LYS A 91 -13.08 -2.44 -9.97
CA LYS A 91 -12.76 -3.66 -10.75
C LYS A 91 -11.56 -3.46 -11.68
N GLU A 92 -11.36 -2.21 -12.09
CA GLU A 92 -10.34 -1.77 -13.04
C GLU A 92 -8.94 -1.71 -12.40
N SER A 93 -8.87 -1.55 -11.08
CA SER A 93 -7.59 -1.44 -10.37
C SER A 93 -6.84 -2.76 -10.31
N VAL A 94 -5.51 -2.66 -10.34
CA VAL A 94 -4.59 -3.77 -10.02
C VAL A 94 -4.19 -3.68 -8.54
N TYR A 95 -4.45 -4.74 -7.80
CA TYR A 95 -4.20 -4.80 -6.36
C TYR A 95 -2.90 -5.51 -6.07
N VAL A 96 -1.97 -4.81 -5.41
CA VAL A 96 -0.74 -5.35 -4.87
C VAL A 96 -0.95 -5.61 -3.38
N VAL A 97 -1.36 -6.83 -3.05
CA VAL A 97 -1.83 -7.20 -1.71
C VAL A 97 -0.69 -7.77 -0.89
N LEU A 98 -0.49 -7.27 0.33
CA LEU A 98 0.46 -7.81 1.30
C LEU A 98 -0.20 -8.85 2.19
N ALA A 99 0.35 -10.07 2.17
CA ALA A 99 0.11 -11.04 3.24
C ALA A 99 0.85 -10.61 4.51
N HIS A 100 0.11 -10.05 5.46
CA HIS A 100 0.59 -9.66 6.78
C HIS A 100 -0.02 -10.57 7.85
N GLY A 101 0.76 -11.03 8.83
CA GLY A 101 0.29 -11.96 9.88
C GLY A 101 -0.90 -11.43 10.67
N ASP A 102 -0.88 -10.16 11.06
CA ASP A 102 -1.97 -9.52 11.82
C ASP A 102 -3.31 -9.47 11.05
N ASN A 103 -3.25 -9.50 9.71
CA ASN A 103 -4.38 -9.23 8.82
C ASN A 103 -4.89 -10.50 8.10
N VAL A 104 -4.51 -11.71 8.54
CA VAL A 104 -4.96 -12.98 7.94
C VAL A 104 -6.49 -13.04 7.81
N HIS A 105 -7.20 -12.58 8.85
CA HIS A 105 -8.66 -12.56 8.90
C HIS A 105 -9.31 -11.65 7.83
N LEU A 106 -8.54 -10.74 7.22
CA LEU A 106 -9.00 -9.81 6.19
C LEU A 106 -8.76 -10.33 4.77
N LEU A 107 -8.01 -11.42 4.59
CA LEU A 107 -7.66 -11.96 3.26
C LEU A 107 -8.89 -12.28 2.41
N GLY A 108 -10.04 -12.60 3.02
CA GLY A 108 -11.31 -12.78 2.31
C GLY A 108 -11.73 -11.59 1.43
N LYS A 109 -11.25 -10.37 1.73
CA LYS A 109 -11.48 -9.17 0.89
C LYS A 109 -10.93 -9.33 -0.54
N VAL A 110 -9.91 -10.15 -0.73
CA VAL A 110 -9.29 -10.42 -2.04
C VAL A 110 -10.28 -10.98 -3.06
N TYR A 111 -11.36 -11.65 -2.63
CA TYR A 111 -12.39 -12.13 -3.54
C TYR A 111 -13.20 -11.01 -4.24
N ASN A 112 -13.09 -9.76 -3.77
CA ASN A 112 -13.71 -8.59 -4.41
C ASN A 112 -12.81 -7.95 -5.48
N MET A 113 -11.62 -8.49 -5.71
CA MET A 113 -10.61 -7.94 -6.61
C MET A 113 -10.48 -8.83 -7.85
N GLU A 114 -10.42 -8.21 -9.03
CA GLU A 114 -10.26 -8.94 -10.31
C GLU A 114 -8.78 -9.22 -10.59
N ASN A 115 -7.92 -8.19 -10.46
CA ASN A 115 -6.48 -8.26 -10.75
C ASN A 115 -5.64 -8.20 -9.47
N VAL A 116 -5.08 -9.34 -9.03
CA VAL A 116 -4.35 -9.40 -7.75
C VAL A 116 -2.93 -9.90 -7.94
N ILE A 117 -1.98 -9.10 -7.48
CA ILE A 117 -0.56 -9.43 -7.36
C ILE A 117 -0.28 -9.62 -5.87
N GLY A 118 0.03 -10.86 -5.47
CA GLY A 118 0.36 -11.16 -4.08
C GLY A 118 1.78 -10.78 -3.71
N THR A 119 1.93 -10.23 -2.51
CA THR A 119 3.22 -9.87 -1.93
C THR A 119 3.32 -10.38 -0.49
N CYS A 120 4.55 -10.54 0.00
CA CYS A 120 4.81 -10.98 1.36
C CYS A 120 6.06 -10.29 1.94
N GLN A 121 6.28 -10.48 3.24
CA GLN A 121 7.49 -10.04 3.95
C GLN A 121 8.35 -11.21 4.46
N VAL A 122 8.06 -12.41 4.00
CA VAL A 122 8.88 -13.63 4.17
C VAL A 122 9.54 -13.99 2.84
N MET A 123 10.40 -15.01 2.83
CA MET A 123 10.95 -15.54 1.58
C MET A 123 9.80 -15.93 0.65
N PRO A 124 9.69 -15.33 -0.55
CA PRO A 124 8.54 -15.54 -1.42
C PRO A 124 8.54 -16.96 -1.97
N PHE A 125 7.34 -17.50 -2.18
CA PHE A 125 7.11 -18.82 -2.76
C PHE A 125 5.84 -18.80 -3.62
N GLY A 126 5.73 -19.77 -4.52
CA GLY A 126 4.57 -19.89 -5.41
C GLY A 126 4.40 -18.63 -6.27
N ARG A 127 3.25 -17.96 -6.13
CA ARG A 127 2.85 -16.76 -6.89
C ARG A 127 3.16 -15.45 -6.13
N LEU A 128 3.75 -15.52 -4.96
CA LEU A 128 4.05 -14.34 -4.14
C LEU A 128 5.34 -13.66 -4.58
N ASN A 129 5.36 -12.35 -4.38
CA ASN A 129 6.48 -11.50 -4.73
C ASN A 129 7.03 -10.76 -3.50
N LEU A 130 8.33 -10.47 -3.53
CA LEU A 130 8.97 -9.63 -2.52
C LEU A 130 9.47 -8.34 -3.18
N PHE A 131 8.69 -7.26 -3.04
CA PHE A 131 9.05 -5.95 -3.60
C PHE A 131 9.88 -5.09 -2.66
N GLY A 132 9.76 -5.28 -1.35
CA GLY A 132 10.34 -4.41 -0.32
C GLY A 132 9.33 -3.35 0.15
N GLY A 133 9.78 -2.45 1.02
CA GLY A 133 8.91 -1.50 1.73
C GLY A 133 8.39 -2.04 3.06
N PHE A 134 7.89 -1.14 3.91
CA PHE A 134 7.51 -1.40 5.29
C PHE A 134 6.03 -1.10 5.56
N THR A 135 5.54 0.07 5.13
CA THR A 135 4.12 0.44 5.09
C THR A 135 3.63 0.43 3.64
N ASP A 136 2.30 0.44 3.43
CA ASP A 136 1.75 0.43 2.07
C ASP A 136 2.20 1.63 1.24
N GLY A 137 2.34 2.81 1.87
CA GLY A 137 2.78 4.03 1.20
C GLY A 137 4.21 3.94 0.66
N ASP A 138 5.18 3.56 1.49
CA ASP A 138 6.56 3.40 1.00
C ASP A 138 6.74 2.16 0.12
N ARG A 139 5.93 1.11 0.30
CA ARG A 139 5.86 -0.03 -0.61
C ARG A 139 5.39 0.39 -2.01
N ALA A 140 4.42 1.29 -2.11
CA ALA A 140 4.01 1.89 -3.37
C ALA A 140 5.13 2.71 -4.03
N VAL A 141 5.92 3.47 -3.26
CA VAL A 141 7.10 4.20 -3.78
C VAL A 141 8.16 3.23 -4.30
N VAL A 142 8.47 2.18 -3.52
CA VAL A 142 9.43 1.13 -3.92
C VAL A 142 8.98 0.45 -5.22
N LEU A 143 7.69 0.12 -5.32
CA LEU A 143 7.10 -0.47 -6.50
C LEU A 143 7.25 0.46 -7.71
N ALA A 144 6.84 1.72 -7.59
CA ALA A 144 6.94 2.70 -8.67
C ALA A 144 8.38 2.87 -9.17
N LYS A 145 9.36 2.99 -8.25
CA LYS A 145 10.78 3.09 -8.61
C LYS A 145 11.27 1.82 -9.30
N ARG A 146 10.95 0.65 -8.76
CA ARG A 146 11.41 -0.65 -9.27
C ARG A 146 10.93 -0.92 -10.70
N PHE A 147 9.71 -0.50 -11.02
CA PHE A 147 9.13 -0.65 -12.36
C PHE A 147 9.41 0.54 -13.29
N GLY A 148 10.34 1.42 -12.91
CA GLY A 148 10.93 2.41 -13.81
C GLY A 148 10.06 3.64 -14.05
N ALA A 149 9.30 4.09 -13.05
CA ALA A 149 8.67 5.41 -13.08
C ALA A 149 9.71 6.48 -13.42
N ARG A 150 9.35 7.40 -14.32
CA ARG A 150 10.19 8.55 -14.70
C ARG A 150 10.24 9.59 -13.58
N GLU A 151 9.11 9.79 -12.92
CA GLU A 151 8.93 10.75 -11.83
C GLU A 151 7.95 10.16 -10.83
N ILE A 152 8.19 10.38 -9.52
CA ILE A 152 7.31 9.95 -8.45
C ILE A 152 6.94 11.18 -7.62
N VAL A 153 5.64 11.47 -7.53
CA VAL A 153 5.09 12.59 -6.75
C VAL A 153 4.29 12.02 -5.59
N LEU A 154 4.56 12.50 -4.38
CA LEU A 154 3.93 12.02 -3.15
C LEU A 154 2.77 12.94 -2.75
N TYR A 155 1.60 12.36 -2.51
CA TYR A 155 0.40 13.06 -2.04
C TYR A 155 -0.08 12.43 -0.73
N GLY A 156 -0.47 13.22 0.27
CA GLY A 156 -0.95 12.68 1.55
C GLY A 156 0.08 11.79 2.28
N MET A 157 1.38 12.00 2.03
CA MET A 157 2.49 11.24 2.61
C MET A 157 3.16 12.03 3.75
N ASP A 158 2.39 12.39 4.78
CA ASP A 158 2.85 13.25 5.88
C ASP A 158 3.65 12.48 6.95
N LEU A 159 4.82 11.95 6.57
CA LEU A 159 5.61 11.02 7.40
C LEU A 159 6.08 11.62 8.74
N GLU A 160 6.19 12.94 8.82
CA GLU A 160 6.63 13.67 10.02
C GLU A 160 5.47 14.30 10.80
N SER A 161 4.23 14.22 10.30
CA SER A 161 3.06 14.81 10.97
C SER A 161 2.80 14.20 12.34
N ASN A 162 2.32 15.02 13.29
CA ASN A 162 1.86 14.57 14.59
C ASN A 162 0.45 13.95 14.56
N PHE A 163 -0.15 13.86 13.38
CA PHE A 163 -1.49 13.30 13.18
C PHE A 163 -1.47 12.18 12.14
N ILE A 164 -2.40 11.25 12.30
CA ILE A 164 -2.76 10.24 11.31
C ILE A 164 -4.04 10.67 10.61
N GLY A 165 -4.05 10.58 9.29
CA GLY A 165 -5.20 10.93 8.48
C GLY A 165 -6.38 10.01 8.75
N LYS A 166 -7.60 10.53 8.73
CA LYS A 166 -8.81 9.75 8.99
C LYS A 166 -9.00 8.56 8.02
N PHE A 167 -8.46 8.65 6.82
CA PHE A 167 -8.50 7.56 5.84
C PHE A 167 -7.48 6.45 6.11
N SER A 168 -6.63 6.57 7.14
CA SER A 168 -5.67 5.52 7.48
C SER A 168 -6.34 4.28 8.07
N LYS A 169 -7.57 4.38 8.59
CA LYS A 169 -8.36 3.25 9.10
C LYS A 169 -9.85 3.50 8.90
N PRO A 170 -10.68 2.46 8.67
CA PRO A 170 -12.09 2.64 8.33
C PRO A 170 -12.93 3.25 9.47
N PHE A 171 -12.55 2.96 10.72
CA PHE A 171 -13.28 3.40 11.90
C PHE A 171 -12.92 4.82 12.36
N LEU A 172 -11.93 5.48 11.76
CA LEU A 172 -11.55 6.84 12.11
C LEU A 172 -12.50 7.84 11.44
N ARG A 173 -13.01 8.79 12.23
CA ARG A 173 -13.90 9.86 11.74
C ARG A 173 -13.16 11.16 11.45
N ASP A 174 -12.08 11.40 12.17
CA ASP A 174 -11.26 12.61 12.12
C ASP A 174 -9.77 12.24 12.17
N ASN A 175 -8.91 13.22 11.89
CA ASN A 175 -7.47 13.07 12.08
C ASN A 175 -7.18 12.89 13.58
N VAL A 176 -6.34 11.91 13.93
CA VAL A 176 -6.04 11.58 15.32
C VAL A 176 -4.55 11.73 15.63
N PRO A 177 -4.16 12.04 16.88
CA PRO A 177 -2.76 12.08 17.27
C PRO A 177 -2.03 10.77 16.95
N VAL A 178 -0.81 10.87 16.44
CA VAL A 178 -0.01 9.70 16.08
C VAL A 178 0.40 8.92 17.32
N SER A 179 0.18 7.60 17.30
CA SER A 179 0.68 6.71 18.36
C SER A 179 2.20 6.55 18.24
N TRP A 180 2.86 6.23 19.36
CA TRP A 180 4.31 5.95 19.35
C TRP A 180 4.69 4.88 18.33
N MET A 181 3.94 3.76 18.29
CA MET A 181 4.22 2.67 17.35
C MET A 181 4.08 3.14 15.89
N LYS A 182 3.02 3.88 15.56
CA LYS A 182 2.84 4.41 14.20
C LYS A 182 3.94 5.42 13.85
N ARG A 183 4.40 6.24 14.79
CA ARG A 183 5.54 7.16 14.60
C ARG A 183 6.81 6.40 14.22
N GLU A 184 7.13 5.30 14.90
CA GLU A 184 8.30 4.49 14.55
C GLU A 184 8.16 3.85 13.16
N LYS A 185 6.97 3.36 12.81
CA LYS A 185 6.69 2.86 11.44
C LYS A 185 6.95 3.95 10.38
N LEU A 186 6.46 5.18 10.61
CA LEU A 186 6.62 6.29 9.66
C LEU A 186 8.07 6.76 9.52
N LYS A 187 8.89 6.70 10.59
CA LYS A 187 10.33 6.96 10.50
C LYS A 187 11.04 5.97 9.57
N ILE A 188 10.69 4.69 9.67
CA ILE A 188 11.23 3.63 8.79
C ILE A 188 10.77 3.89 7.34
N ALA A 189 9.48 4.15 7.13
CA ALA A 189 8.93 4.47 5.82
C ALA A 189 9.64 5.68 5.18
N LYS A 190 9.89 6.75 5.94
CA LYS A 190 10.65 7.93 5.49
C LYS A 190 12.08 7.56 5.08
N ALA A 191 12.79 6.78 5.91
CA ALA A 191 14.14 6.36 5.57
C ALA A 191 14.20 5.52 4.28
N ILE A 192 13.20 4.65 4.05
CA ILE A 192 13.07 3.87 2.81
C ILE A 192 12.82 4.80 1.62
N ILE A 193 11.87 5.72 1.72
CA ILE A 193 11.54 6.67 0.64
C ILE A 193 12.76 7.53 0.30
N ASP A 194 13.43 8.09 1.30
CA ASP A 194 14.64 8.91 1.12
C ASP A 194 15.78 8.11 0.48
N MET A 195 15.85 6.79 0.68
CA MET A 195 16.85 5.92 0.05
C MET A 195 16.49 5.60 -1.41
N VAL A 196 15.20 5.39 -1.69
CA VAL A 196 14.70 4.96 -3.01
C VAL A 196 14.63 6.12 -4.01
N LEU A 197 14.34 7.33 -3.52
CA LEU A 197 14.20 8.53 -4.35
C LEU A 197 15.50 9.33 -4.54
N LYS A 198 16.58 8.93 -3.86
CA LYS A 198 17.94 9.37 -4.23
C LYS A 198 18.36 8.80 -5.59
#